data_AF-A0A9N8QRP3-F1
#
_entry.id   AF-A0A9N8QRP3-F1
#
_cell.length_a   1.000
_cell.length_b   1.000
_cell.length_c   1.000
_cell.angle_alpha   90.00
_cell.angle_beta   90.00
_cell.angle_gamma   90.00
#
_symmetry.space_group_name_H-M   'P 1'
#
loop_
_entity.id
_entity.type
_entity.pdbx_description
1 polymer ?
#
loop_
_entity_poly.entity_id
_entity_poly.type
_entity_poly.pdbx_seq_one_letter_code
_entity_poly.pdbx_strand_id
1 'polypeptide(L)'
;MKFKALLLALSLVSISTFAQEKVKYTKEQIKKMEQFLFNEGFPGPSTKKISTIILKNGTVNKGFCNDIETKKGQIYEISTKDSATKKQMVFNAENVSEMYIYPTKLAKILKVGRYMSNVKSLSTKKLNKYTTGEHIQFVNQTVSLKNKKDDKEFLMQLINPEFNDVISVYHDARAKETGGMTVGFGMQVSGGVTKSYYVKKGDKVIWLHKDDFEDNYDFLFGDNAEFMKKYPKKSVEWDYFSFLVNEYTEMTNG
;
A
#
# COMPACT_ATOMS: atom_id res chain seq x y z
N MET A 1 -55.32 -19.22 -14.88
CA MET A 1 -54.47 -18.87 -13.70
C MET A 1 -53.36 -19.91 -13.54
N LYS A 2 -52.23 -19.76 -14.25
CA LYS A 2 -51.06 -20.65 -14.13
C LYS A 2 -49.77 -19.86 -14.39
N PHE A 3 -49.40 -18.99 -13.45
CA PHE A 3 -48.16 -18.20 -13.48
C PHE A 3 -47.67 -17.89 -12.06
N LYS A 4 -47.71 -18.89 -11.17
CA LYS A 4 -47.24 -18.73 -9.77
C LYS A 4 -46.29 -19.84 -9.28
N ALA A 5 -45.72 -20.63 -10.19
CA ALA A 5 -44.84 -21.74 -9.83
C ALA A 5 -43.36 -21.56 -10.23
N LEU A 6 -42.96 -20.41 -10.79
CA LEU A 6 -41.59 -20.21 -11.30
C LEU A 6 -40.75 -19.15 -10.57
N LEU A 7 -41.21 -18.63 -9.43
CA LEU A 7 -40.52 -17.54 -8.71
C LEU A 7 -40.00 -17.93 -7.32
N LEU A 8 -40.11 -19.21 -6.93
CA LEU A 8 -39.69 -19.67 -5.60
C LEU A 8 -38.46 -20.59 -5.60
N ALA A 9 -37.79 -20.78 -6.73
CA ALA A 9 -36.63 -21.68 -6.86
C ALA A 9 -35.29 -20.95 -7.10
N LEU A 10 -35.25 -19.62 -7.01
CA LEU A 10 -34.05 -18.80 -7.30
C LEU A 10 -33.55 -17.96 -6.12
N SER A 11 -34.07 -18.17 -4.90
CA SER A 11 -33.68 -17.39 -3.71
C SER A 11 -32.93 -18.19 -2.63
N LEU A 12 -32.34 -19.33 -2.99
CA LEU A 12 -31.51 -20.14 -2.08
C LEU A 12 -30.10 -20.34 -2.65
N VAL A 13 -29.42 -19.25 -2.98
CA VAL A 13 -27.99 -19.18 -2.67
C VAL A 13 -27.87 -18.38 -1.39
N SER A 14 -28.42 -18.95 -0.32
CA SER A 14 -27.96 -18.63 1.02
C SER A 14 -26.48 -18.96 1.03
N ILE A 15 -25.64 -17.93 0.91
CA ILE A 15 -24.24 -18.00 1.25
C ILE A 15 -24.22 -18.56 2.66
N SER A 16 -23.95 -19.85 2.78
CA SER A 16 -23.61 -20.47 4.03
C SER A 16 -22.40 -19.69 4.53
N THR A 17 -22.65 -18.75 5.43
CA THR A 17 -21.66 -18.21 6.33
C THR A 17 -21.16 -19.40 7.14
N PHE A 18 -20.24 -20.15 6.54
CA PHE A 18 -19.36 -21.04 7.28
C PHE A 18 -18.83 -20.16 8.40
N ALA A 19 -19.23 -20.48 9.63
CA ALA A 19 -18.60 -19.92 10.80
C ALA A 19 -17.13 -20.33 10.66
N GLN A 20 -16.30 -19.44 10.11
CA GLN A 20 -14.87 -19.69 9.97
C GLN A 20 -14.37 -19.98 11.37
N GLU A 21 -13.99 -21.24 11.62
CA GLU A 21 -13.41 -21.65 12.88
C GLU A 21 -12.09 -20.90 13.08
N LYS A 22 -11.83 -20.50 14.34
CA LYS A 22 -10.60 -19.79 14.66
C LYS A 22 -9.42 -20.75 14.52
N VAL A 23 -8.53 -20.47 13.57
CA VAL A 23 -7.27 -21.19 13.39
C VAL A 23 -6.28 -20.70 14.43
N LYS A 24 -5.62 -21.63 15.13
CA LYS A 24 -4.53 -21.33 16.06
C LYS A 24 -3.20 -21.47 15.34
N TYR A 25 -2.45 -20.38 15.25
CA TYR A 25 -1.11 -20.37 14.66
C TYR A 25 -0.03 -20.65 15.71
N THR A 26 1.05 -21.30 15.28
CA THR A 26 2.25 -21.44 16.12
C THR A 26 2.95 -20.10 16.30
N LYS A 27 3.85 -20.01 17.30
CA LYS A 27 4.64 -18.78 17.54
C LYS A 27 5.46 -18.38 16.32
N GLU A 28 5.99 -19.36 15.60
CA GLU A 28 6.80 -19.14 14.39
C GLU A 28 5.94 -18.63 13.23
N GLN A 29 4.70 -19.10 13.12
CA GLN A 29 3.73 -18.60 12.13
C GLN A 29 3.32 -17.17 12.47
N ILE A 30 2.96 -16.89 13.73
CA ILE A 30 2.63 -15.53 14.19
C ILE A 30 3.77 -14.57 13.87
N LYS A 31 5.00 -14.95 14.22
CA LYS A 31 6.18 -14.13 13.94
C LYS A 31 6.43 -13.85 12.46
N LYS A 32 6.03 -14.77 11.57
CA LYS A 32 6.05 -14.52 10.11
C LYS A 32 4.96 -13.54 9.72
N MET A 33 3.75 -13.68 10.26
CA MET A 33 2.64 -12.78 9.96
C MET A 33 2.88 -11.35 10.48
N GLU A 34 3.61 -11.21 11.59
CA GLU A 34 4.05 -9.91 12.14
C GLU A 34 5.14 -9.21 11.30
N GLN A 35 5.69 -9.88 10.27
CA GLN A 35 6.65 -9.23 9.39
C GLN A 35 5.97 -8.12 8.59
N PHE A 36 6.44 -6.90 8.79
CA PHE A 36 5.99 -5.77 8.00
C PHE A 36 6.69 -5.75 6.64
N LEU A 37 5.92 -5.96 5.57
CA LEU A 37 6.42 -6.12 4.20
C LEU A 37 6.18 -4.89 3.31
N PHE A 38 5.42 -3.90 3.77
CA PHE A 38 5.24 -2.67 3.00
C PHE A 38 6.47 -1.76 3.11
N ASN A 39 6.72 -1.02 2.04
CA ASN A 39 7.66 0.09 2.04
C ASN A 39 7.11 1.23 2.91
N GLU A 40 7.95 1.70 3.82
CA GLU A 40 7.66 2.90 4.61
C GLU A 40 7.57 4.16 3.73
N GLY A 41 6.92 5.20 4.27
CA GLY A 41 6.99 6.55 3.69
C GLY A 41 8.44 7.04 3.60
N PHE A 42 8.73 7.89 2.63
CA PHE A 42 10.10 8.31 2.35
C PHE A 42 10.36 9.75 2.78
N PRO A 43 11.52 10.08 3.36
CA PRO A 43 11.73 11.41 3.96
C PRO A 43 11.98 12.56 2.99
N GLY A 44 12.20 12.30 1.70
CA GLY A 44 12.45 13.34 0.70
C GLY A 44 13.48 12.96 -0.38
N PRO A 45 13.40 13.57 -1.58
CA PRO A 45 14.05 13.10 -2.80
C PRO A 45 15.57 13.21 -2.78
N SER A 46 16.22 12.26 -3.45
CA SER A 46 17.63 12.37 -3.79
C SER A 46 17.80 13.31 -4.97
N THR A 47 18.45 14.44 -4.70
CA THR A 47 18.83 15.42 -5.73
C THR A 47 19.96 14.94 -6.65
N LYS A 48 20.51 13.75 -6.40
CA LYS A 48 21.69 13.20 -7.12
C LYS A 48 21.35 12.04 -8.05
N LYS A 49 20.15 11.47 -7.96
CA LYS A 49 19.71 10.37 -8.82
C LYS A 49 18.65 10.87 -9.80
N ILE A 50 18.73 10.39 -11.04
CA ILE A 50 17.77 10.75 -12.08
C ILE A 50 16.45 10.05 -11.77
N SER A 51 15.44 10.83 -11.45
CA SER A 51 14.05 10.43 -11.28
C SER A 51 13.32 10.50 -12.62
N THR A 52 12.21 9.76 -12.74
CA THR A 52 11.37 9.75 -13.93
C THR A 52 9.96 10.22 -13.57
N ILE A 53 9.40 11.13 -14.36
CA ILE A 53 8.02 11.61 -14.24
C ILE A 53 7.30 11.33 -15.55
N ILE A 54 6.19 10.61 -15.48
CA ILE A 54 5.36 10.25 -16.63
C ILE A 54 4.05 11.03 -16.51
N LEU A 55 3.78 11.86 -17.51
CA LEU A 55 2.55 12.65 -17.57
C LEU A 55 1.40 11.83 -18.14
N LYS A 56 0.15 12.25 -17.89
CA LYS A 56 -1.05 11.58 -18.39
C LYS A 56 -1.15 11.51 -19.92
N ASN A 57 -0.48 12.42 -20.62
CA ASN A 57 -0.37 12.38 -22.09
C ASN A 57 0.73 11.43 -22.60
N GLY A 58 1.38 10.66 -21.70
CA GLY A 58 2.46 9.73 -22.02
C GLY A 58 3.86 10.35 -22.09
N THR A 59 4.00 11.67 -21.95
CA THR A 59 5.32 12.32 -21.97
C THR A 59 6.17 11.88 -20.78
N VAL A 60 7.40 11.43 -21.07
CA VAL A 60 8.38 11.00 -20.07
C VAL A 60 9.43 12.08 -19.85
N ASN A 61 9.58 12.52 -18.61
CA ASN A 61 10.55 13.53 -18.19
C ASN A 61 11.59 12.90 -17.25
N LYS A 62 12.87 13.10 -17.54
CA LYS A 62 13.98 12.55 -16.74
C LYS A 62 14.79 13.69 -16.11
N GLY A 63 14.84 13.73 -14.78
CA GLY A 63 15.48 14.83 -14.07
C GLY A 63 15.84 14.52 -12.62
N PHE A 64 16.65 15.37 -12.03
CA PHE A 64 16.97 15.33 -10.61
C PHE A 64 15.83 15.97 -9.84
N CYS A 65 15.10 15.20 -9.03
CA CYS A 65 14.03 15.73 -8.19
C CYS A 65 14.65 16.55 -7.06
N ASN A 66 14.34 17.85 -7.04
CA ASN A 66 14.87 18.78 -6.05
C ASN A 66 13.92 18.94 -4.88
N ASP A 67 12.62 18.99 -5.18
CA ASP A 67 11.59 19.24 -4.16
C ASP A 67 10.24 18.61 -4.53
N ILE A 68 9.44 18.33 -3.51
CA ILE A 68 8.09 17.81 -3.60
C ILE A 68 7.24 18.60 -2.60
N GLU A 69 6.33 19.42 -3.12
CA GLU A 69 5.46 20.23 -2.26
C GLU A 69 4.16 19.48 -1.95
N THR A 70 3.74 19.54 -0.68
CA THR A 70 2.49 18.93 -0.22
C THR A 70 1.56 19.94 0.42
N LYS A 71 0.26 19.79 0.15
CA LYS A 71 -0.81 20.56 0.78
C LYS A 71 -1.69 19.61 1.56
N LYS A 72 -1.71 19.78 2.89
CA LYS A 72 -2.42 18.87 3.81
C LYS A 72 -2.01 17.39 3.57
N GLY A 73 -0.71 17.14 3.38
CA GLY A 73 -0.14 15.80 3.16
C GLY A 73 -0.29 15.24 1.74
N GLN A 74 -1.00 15.92 0.83
CA GLN A 74 -1.15 15.47 -0.56
C GLN A 74 -0.17 16.22 -1.46
N ILE A 75 0.53 15.49 -2.34
CA ILE A 75 1.46 16.09 -3.30
C ILE A 75 0.65 16.91 -4.31
N TYR A 76 1.05 18.15 -4.54
CA TYR A 76 0.45 18.99 -5.60
C TYR A 76 1.49 19.50 -6.60
N GLU A 77 2.76 19.57 -6.23
CA GLU A 77 3.82 20.05 -7.11
C GLU A 77 5.10 19.23 -6.96
N ILE A 78 5.77 18.97 -8.09
CA ILE A 78 7.06 18.28 -8.16
C ILE A 78 8.03 19.16 -8.94
N SER A 79 9.14 19.52 -8.30
CA SER A 79 10.19 20.34 -8.88
C SER A 79 11.42 19.49 -9.22
N THR A 80 11.86 19.57 -10.48
CA THR A 80 13.02 18.82 -10.99
C THR A 80 14.00 19.70 -11.76
N LYS A 81 15.23 19.23 -11.91
CA LYS A 81 16.20 19.74 -12.90
C LYS A 81 16.36 18.71 -14.01
N ASP A 82 16.13 19.12 -15.24
CA ASP A 82 16.31 18.27 -16.41
C ASP A 82 17.71 17.63 -16.43
N SER A 83 17.76 16.34 -16.74
CA SER A 83 19.00 15.57 -16.61
C SER A 83 20.07 15.99 -17.62
N ALA A 84 19.66 16.45 -18.81
CA ALA A 84 20.55 16.85 -19.91
C ALA A 84 20.91 18.35 -19.84
N THR A 85 19.89 19.21 -19.80
CA THR A 85 20.02 20.67 -19.91
C THR A 85 20.19 21.39 -18.58
N LYS A 86 19.94 20.70 -17.45
CA LYS A 86 19.93 21.26 -16.09
C LYS A 86 18.89 22.36 -15.85
N LYS A 87 18.00 22.62 -16.81
CA LYS A 87 16.90 23.58 -16.66
C LYS A 87 15.91 23.10 -15.61
N GLN A 88 15.33 24.05 -14.86
CA GLN A 88 14.28 23.73 -13.90
C GLN A 88 12.98 23.39 -14.62
N MET A 89 12.26 22.39 -14.10
CA MET A 89 10.93 21.97 -14.56
C MET A 89 10.05 21.78 -13.34
N VAL A 90 8.81 22.26 -13.42
CA VAL A 90 7.81 22.16 -12.37
C VAL A 90 6.61 21.43 -12.94
N PHE A 91 6.12 20.43 -12.21
CA PHE A 91 4.99 19.60 -12.61
C PHE A 91 3.88 19.68 -11.57
N ASN A 92 2.66 19.98 -12.01
CA ASN A 92 1.48 19.82 -11.17
C ASN A 92 1.12 18.33 -11.08
N ALA A 93 0.93 17.83 -9.85
CA ALA A 93 0.64 16.43 -9.57
C ALA A 93 -0.62 15.90 -10.30
N GLU A 94 -1.59 16.76 -10.58
CA GLU A 94 -2.82 16.39 -11.32
C GLU A 94 -2.54 15.95 -12.76
N ASN A 95 -1.43 16.42 -13.36
CA ASN A 95 -1.03 16.09 -14.72
C ASN A 95 -0.06 14.90 -14.78
N VAL A 96 0.42 14.44 -13.62
CA VAL A 96 1.32 13.29 -13.50
C VAL A 96 0.48 12.02 -13.43
N SER A 97 0.81 11.04 -14.26
CA SER A 97 0.26 9.68 -14.20
C SER A 97 0.98 8.85 -13.16
N GLU A 98 2.31 8.82 -13.24
CA GLU A 98 3.17 8.15 -12.26
C GLU A 98 4.55 8.78 -12.22
N MET A 99 5.26 8.57 -11.11
CA MET A 99 6.65 8.99 -10.98
C MET A 99 7.48 8.00 -10.17
N TYR A 100 8.78 7.98 -10.47
CA TYR A 100 9.77 7.12 -9.84
C TYR A 100 10.86 8.00 -9.26
N ILE A 101 10.85 8.14 -7.93
CA ILE A 101 11.71 9.05 -7.17
C ILE A 101 12.71 8.26 -6.34
N TYR A 102 13.95 8.70 -6.26
CA TYR A 102 14.96 7.99 -5.48
C TYR A 102 15.08 8.55 -4.06
N PRO A 103 15.18 7.71 -3.02
CA PRO A 103 15.45 8.17 -1.65
C PRO A 103 16.89 8.69 -1.50
N THR A 104 17.10 9.62 -0.56
CA THR A 104 18.45 10.03 -0.15
C THR A 104 19.23 8.85 0.47
N LYS A 105 20.57 8.90 0.43
CA LYS A 105 21.42 7.87 1.04
C LYS A 105 21.17 7.73 2.55
N LEU A 106 20.93 8.85 3.24
CA LEU A 106 20.62 8.85 4.68
C LEU A 106 19.30 8.16 4.98
N ALA A 107 18.27 8.38 4.14
CA ALA A 107 17.00 7.65 4.26
C ALA A 107 17.19 6.13 4.18
N LYS A 108 18.05 5.67 3.26
CA LYS A 108 18.38 4.24 3.12
C LYS A 108 19.04 3.69 4.40
N ILE A 109 19.93 4.44 5.02
CA ILE A 109 20.61 4.04 6.26
C ILE A 109 19.64 4.00 7.46
N LEU A 110 18.79 5.02 7.60
CA LEU A 110 17.78 5.05 8.66
C LEU A 110 16.78 3.89 8.54
N LYS A 111 16.34 3.56 7.32
CA LYS A 111 15.46 2.41 7.05
C LYS A 111 16.10 1.08 7.49
N VAL A 112 17.37 0.85 7.14
CA VAL A 112 18.12 -0.35 7.55
C VAL A 112 18.30 -0.42 9.07
N GLY A 113 18.65 0.71 9.72
CA GLY A 113 18.79 0.77 11.17
C GLY A 113 17.51 0.42 11.92
N ARG A 114 16.34 0.90 11.45
CA ARG A 114 15.03 0.58 12.03
C ARG A 114 14.62 -0.86 11.81
N TYR A 115 14.85 -1.39 10.62
CA TYR A 115 14.60 -2.79 10.32
C TYR A 115 15.37 -3.70 11.30
N MET A 116 16.62 -3.35 11.59
CA MET A 116 17.44 -4.06 12.59
C MET A 116 16.96 -3.88 14.03
N SER A 117 16.35 -2.74 14.40
CA SER A 117 15.85 -2.51 15.77
C SER A 117 14.48 -3.13 16.04
N ASN A 118 13.59 -3.12 15.05
CA ASN A 118 12.25 -3.71 15.14
C ASN A 118 12.30 -5.24 15.01
N VAL A 119 13.28 -5.77 14.28
CA VAL A 119 13.51 -7.21 14.16
C VAL A 119 14.48 -7.67 15.26
N LYS A 120 13.97 -7.86 16.49
CA LYS A 120 14.62 -8.74 17.47
C LYS A 120 14.50 -10.22 17.01
N SER A 121 15.14 -10.57 15.89
CA SER A 121 15.78 -11.88 15.62
C SER A 121 16.04 -12.11 14.13
N LEU A 122 17.27 -12.53 13.84
CA LEU A 122 17.74 -13.29 12.68
C LEU A 122 16.70 -13.71 11.63
N SER A 123 16.69 -12.99 10.49
CA SER A 123 16.52 -13.55 9.13
C SER A 123 16.89 -12.51 8.07
N THR A 124 18.03 -11.86 8.23
CA THR A 124 18.55 -10.79 7.34
C THR A 124 18.89 -11.23 5.91
N LYS A 125 18.73 -12.51 5.54
CA LYS A 125 19.18 -13.03 4.23
C LYS A 125 18.10 -13.09 3.13
N LYS A 126 16.81 -13.03 3.45
CA LYS A 126 15.72 -13.05 2.42
C LYS A 126 14.89 -11.77 2.31
N LEU A 127 15.04 -10.85 3.25
CA LEU A 127 14.25 -9.60 3.32
C LEU A 127 14.80 -8.45 2.45
N ASN A 128 15.99 -8.63 1.87
CA ASN A 128 16.56 -7.68 0.91
C ASN A 128 15.82 -7.66 -0.44
N LYS A 129 15.00 -8.67 -0.74
CA LYS A 129 14.23 -8.69 -1.99
C LYS A 129 13.14 -7.60 -1.91
N TYR A 130 12.23 -7.71 -0.93
CA TYR A 130 10.98 -6.95 -0.80
C TYR A 130 11.03 -5.50 -0.30
N THR A 131 12.18 -5.04 0.21
CA THR A 131 12.27 -3.74 0.92
C THR A 131 13.26 -2.77 0.32
N THR A 132 13.83 -3.09 -0.85
CA THR A 132 14.91 -2.30 -1.47
C THR A 132 14.62 -1.87 -2.90
N GLY A 133 13.34 -1.64 -3.25
CA GLY A 133 13.00 -0.86 -4.44
C GLY A 133 13.96 0.32 -4.59
N GLU A 134 14.77 0.31 -5.68
CA GLU A 134 15.83 1.29 -5.84
C GLU A 134 15.28 2.72 -5.85
N HIS A 135 14.03 2.83 -6.27
CA HIS A 135 13.19 4.01 -6.36
C HIS A 135 11.87 3.77 -5.61
N ILE A 136 11.17 4.87 -5.35
CA ILE A 136 9.85 4.95 -4.76
C ILE A 136 8.90 5.29 -5.88
N GLN A 137 7.89 4.45 -6.07
CA GLN A 137 6.87 4.66 -7.07
C GLN A 137 5.70 5.44 -6.49
N PHE A 138 5.23 6.42 -7.23
CA PHE A 138 3.98 7.10 -6.98
C PHE A 138 3.08 6.96 -8.19
N VAL A 139 1.79 6.72 -7.97
CA VAL A 139 0.79 6.53 -9.01
C VAL A 139 -0.38 7.44 -8.71
N ASN A 140 -0.89 8.10 -9.74
CA ASN A 140 -2.10 8.90 -9.63
C ASN A 140 -3.31 7.99 -9.49
N GLN A 141 -4.11 8.20 -8.45
CA GLN A 141 -5.31 7.43 -8.17
C GLN A 141 -6.48 8.36 -7.87
N THR A 142 -7.64 8.04 -8.43
CA THR A 142 -8.91 8.66 -8.07
C THR A 142 -9.43 7.99 -6.80
N VAL A 143 -9.50 8.75 -5.70
CA VAL A 143 -9.93 8.24 -4.40
C VAL A 143 -10.81 9.23 -3.65
N SER A 144 -11.72 8.70 -2.84
CA SER A 144 -12.46 9.47 -1.84
C SER A 144 -11.64 9.61 -0.56
N LEU A 145 -11.34 10.83 -0.12
CA LEU A 145 -10.61 11.05 1.12
C LEU A 145 -11.40 10.51 2.32
N LYS A 146 -10.88 9.44 2.95
CA LYS A 146 -11.52 8.70 4.05
C LYS A 146 -12.91 8.15 3.72
N ASN A 147 -13.19 7.86 2.45
CA ASN A 147 -14.52 7.46 1.97
C ASN A 147 -15.65 8.45 2.32
N LYS A 148 -15.32 9.75 2.49
CA LYS A 148 -16.24 10.79 2.99
C LYS A 148 -16.34 12.02 2.11
N LYS A 149 -15.49 12.13 1.09
CA LYS A 149 -15.43 13.30 0.20
C LYS A 149 -15.65 12.88 -1.23
N ASP A 150 -15.92 13.85 -2.08
CA ASP A 150 -15.92 13.60 -3.52
C ASP A 150 -14.58 13.01 -3.95
N ASP A 151 -14.66 12.12 -4.94
CA ASP A 151 -13.51 11.50 -5.54
C ASP A 151 -12.60 12.57 -6.15
N LYS A 152 -11.31 12.45 -5.84
CA LYS A 152 -10.27 13.33 -6.36
C LYS A 152 -9.04 12.52 -6.69
N GLU A 153 -8.32 13.00 -7.69
CA GLU A 153 -7.04 12.44 -8.08
C GLU A 153 -5.95 12.91 -7.12
N PHE A 154 -5.16 11.95 -6.65
CA PHE A 154 -3.97 12.20 -5.85
C PHE A 154 -2.82 11.35 -6.36
N LEU A 155 -1.63 11.93 -6.37
CA LEU A 155 -0.40 11.20 -6.64
C LEU A 155 0.06 10.52 -5.34
N MET A 156 -0.13 9.20 -5.25
CA MET A 156 0.04 8.44 -4.01
C MET A 156 1.22 7.48 -4.08
N GLN A 157 1.98 7.33 -3.00
CA GLN A 157 3.08 6.38 -2.92
C GLN A 157 2.55 4.95 -2.92
N LEU A 158 2.96 4.12 -3.87
CA LEU A 158 2.73 2.68 -3.87
C LEU A 158 3.71 2.02 -2.87
N ILE A 159 3.17 1.34 -1.87
CA ILE A 159 3.98 0.79 -0.77
C ILE A 159 4.23 -0.72 -0.86
N ASN A 160 3.57 -1.43 -1.77
CA ASN A 160 3.86 -2.84 -2.04
C ASN A 160 4.29 -3.11 -3.50
N PRO A 161 5.18 -2.31 -4.10
CA PRO A 161 5.51 -2.38 -5.53
C PRO A 161 6.09 -3.73 -6.00
N GLU A 162 6.49 -4.59 -5.08
CA GLU A 162 7.07 -5.90 -5.40
C GLU A 162 6.05 -7.05 -5.42
N PHE A 163 4.82 -6.79 -4.97
CA PHE A 163 3.74 -7.78 -4.88
C PHE A 163 2.36 -7.11 -5.04
N ASN A 164 2.25 -6.14 -5.94
CA ASN A 164 1.03 -5.35 -6.17
C ASN A 164 0.16 -5.84 -7.35
N ASP A 165 0.49 -6.98 -7.95
CA ASP A 165 -0.18 -7.52 -9.14
C ASP A 165 -1.69 -7.71 -8.95
N VAL A 166 -2.10 -8.09 -7.73
CA VAL A 166 -3.52 -8.36 -7.41
C VAL A 166 -4.13 -7.27 -6.54
N ILE A 167 -3.39 -6.84 -5.51
CA ILE A 167 -3.81 -5.77 -4.59
C ILE A 167 -2.72 -4.71 -4.58
N SER A 168 -3.05 -3.49 -4.97
CA SER A 168 -2.14 -2.34 -4.84
C SER A 168 -2.48 -1.56 -3.58
N VAL A 169 -1.46 -1.27 -2.76
CA VAL A 169 -1.61 -0.56 -1.50
C VAL A 169 -0.86 0.76 -1.59
N TYR A 170 -1.56 1.84 -1.28
CA TYR A 170 -1.04 3.20 -1.31
C TYR A 170 -0.98 3.81 0.09
N HIS A 171 0.08 4.59 0.33
CA HIS A 171 0.26 5.28 1.59
C HIS A 171 -0.82 6.35 1.82
N ASP A 172 -1.42 6.35 3.01
CA ASP A 172 -2.26 7.46 3.49
C ASP A 172 -1.40 8.45 4.27
N ALA A 173 -1.05 9.58 3.64
CA ALA A 173 -0.23 10.63 4.24
C ALA A 173 -0.86 11.30 5.48
N ARG A 174 -2.13 11.01 5.81
CA ARG A 174 -2.81 11.49 7.03
C ARG A 174 -3.10 10.37 8.03
N ALA A 175 -2.59 9.17 7.79
CA ALA A 175 -2.76 8.06 8.71
C ALA A 175 -2.10 8.37 10.05
N LYS A 176 -2.80 8.00 11.12
CA LYS A 176 -2.23 7.99 12.48
C LYS A 176 -1.59 6.63 12.74
N GLU A 177 -0.68 6.53 13.69
CA GLU A 177 -0.05 5.26 14.08
C GLU A 177 -0.80 4.63 15.26
N THR A 178 -0.72 3.30 15.43
CA THR A 178 -1.27 2.59 16.60
C THR A 178 -0.58 2.91 17.92
N GLY A 179 0.64 3.44 17.89
CA GLY A 179 1.37 3.82 19.11
C GLY A 179 2.57 4.76 18.90
N GLY A 180 2.52 5.69 17.93
CA GLY A 180 3.71 6.44 17.56
C GLY A 180 3.57 7.82 16.91
N MET A 181 4.72 8.47 16.69
CA MET A 181 4.89 9.78 16.07
C MET A 181 5.47 9.63 14.65
N THR A 182 4.86 10.29 13.67
CA THR A 182 5.34 10.34 12.27
C THR A 182 6.08 11.65 12.03
N VAL A 183 7.21 11.63 11.29
CA VAL A 183 7.91 12.85 10.86
C VAL A 183 8.09 12.87 9.34
N GLY A 184 7.95 14.05 8.72
CA GLY A 184 8.10 14.23 7.26
C GLY A 184 6.98 13.54 6.45
N PHE A 185 7.30 13.15 5.20
CA PHE A 185 6.36 12.53 4.24
C PHE A 185 6.01 11.06 4.58
N GLY A 186 5.55 10.80 5.81
CA GLY A 186 5.11 9.47 6.23
C GLY A 186 6.23 8.58 6.80
N MET A 187 7.37 9.16 7.20
CA MET A 187 8.43 8.37 7.83
C MET A 187 8.08 8.11 9.29
N GLN A 188 7.88 6.84 9.59
CA GLN A 188 7.53 6.33 10.91
C GLN A 188 8.70 6.48 11.89
N VAL A 189 8.50 7.10 13.06
CA VAL A 189 9.58 7.32 14.05
C VAL A 189 9.53 6.33 15.21
N SER A 190 8.38 5.73 15.48
CA SER A 190 8.19 4.85 16.64
C SER A 190 7.29 3.65 16.32
N GLY A 191 7.50 2.56 17.06
CA GLY A 191 6.89 1.25 16.81
C GLY A 191 5.37 1.27 16.87
N GLY A 192 4.74 0.98 15.73
CA GLY A 192 3.31 0.77 15.56
C GLY A 192 3.04 0.41 14.10
N VAL A 193 1.81 0.02 13.75
CA VAL A 193 1.40 -0.15 12.35
C VAL A 193 0.60 1.09 11.96
N THR A 194 0.78 1.57 10.72
CA THR A 194 -0.05 2.65 10.18
C THR A 194 -1.52 2.24 10.25
N LYS A 195 -2.41 3.11 10.74
CA LYS A 195 -3.83 2.79 10.98
C LYS A 195 -4.68 2.75 9.72
N SER A 196 -4.19 3.27 8.60
CA SER A 196 -4.95 3.32 7.37
C SER A 196 -4.08 3.32 6.12
N TYR A 197 -4.65 2.77 5.06
CA TYR A 197 -4.10 2.76 3.71
C TYR A 197 -5.20 3.04 2.68
N TYR A 198 -4.82 3.40 1.46
CA TYR A 198 -5.74 3.27 0.33
C TYR A 198 -5.43 1.96 -0.38
N VAL A 199 -6.43 1.11 -0.55
CA VAL A 199 -6.26 -0.24 -1.08
C VAL A 199 -7.07 -0.35 -2.36
N LYS A 200 -6.38 -0.72 -3.45
CA LYS A 200 -6.97 -1.00 -4.74
C LYS A 200 -6.98 -2.51 -4.99
N LYS A 201 -8.15 -3.04 -5.35
CA LYS A 201 -8.31 -4.40 -5.87
C LYS A 201 -9.30 -4.35 -7.03
N GLY A 202 -8.87 -4.86 -8.20
CA GLY A 202 -9.57 -4.57 -9.46
C GLY A 202 -9.66 -3.06 -9.71
N ASP A 203 -10.82 -2.57 -10.11
CA ASP A 203 -11.06 -1.15 -10.38
C ASP A 203 -11.46 -0.34 -9.14
N LYS A 204 -11.68 -1.00 -7.99
CA LYS A 204 -12.15 -0.34 -6.78
C LYS A 204 -10.99 0.07 -5.89
N VAL A 205 -10.98 1.32 -5.46
CA VAL A 205 -10.09 1.84 -4.42
C VAL A 205 -10.89 2.20 -3.19
N ILE A 206 -10.46 1.74 -2.02
CA ILE A 206 -11.07 2.08 -0.72
C ILE A 206 -10.03 2.69 0.22
N TRP A 207 -10.44 3.64 1.05
CA TRP A 207 -9.69 3.94 2.26
C TRP A 207 -9.99 2.86 3.31
N LEU A 208 -8.98 2.07 3.66
CA LEU A 208 -9.07 0.99 4.64
C LEU A 208 -8.48 1.46 5.95
N HIS A 209 -9.33 1.64 6.97
CA HIS A 209 -8.89 1.86 8.35
C HIS A 209 -8.82 0.53 9.11
N LYS A 210 -7.95 0.44 10.12
CA LYS A 210 -7.79 -0.77 10.94
C LYS A 210 -9.10 -1.27 11.57
N ASP A 211 -9.99 -0.35 11.91
CA ASP A 211 -11.27 -0.68 12.56
C ASP A 211 -12.27 -1.26 11.54
N ASP A 212 -12.06 -1.01 10.24
CA ASP A 212 -12.90 -1.50 9.14
C ASP A 212 -12.27 -2.74 8.46
N PHE A 213 -11.15 -3.26 8.97
CA PHE A 213 -10.40 -4.34 8.34
C PHE A 213 -11.21 -5.64 8.25
N GLU A 214 -11.87 -6.04 9.35
CA GLU A 214 -12.71 -7.23 9.37
C GLU A 214 -13.89 -7.13 8.40
N ASP A 215 -14.51 -5.96 8.30
CA ASP A 215 -15.66 -5.73 7.41
C ASP A 215 -15.27 -5.78 5.93
N ASN A 216 -14.03 -5.41 5.61
CA ASN A 216 -13.51 -5.44 4.24
C ASN A 216 -12.73 -6.72 3.91
N TYR A 217 -12.59 -7.67 4.84
CA TYR A 217 -11.80 -8.88 4.63
C TYR A 217 -12.26 -9.70 3.42
N ASP A 218 -13.57 -9.86 3.27
CA ASP A 218 -14.17 -10.63 2.18
C ASP A 218 -13.97 -9.94 0.82
N PHE A 219 -13.98 -8.60 0.78
CA PHE A 219 -13.60 -7.84 -0.41
C PHE A 219 -12.12 -8.09 -0.78
N LEU A 220 -11.24 -8.09 0.22
CA LEU A 220 -9.80 -8.23 0.02
C LEU A 220 -9.40 -9.64 -0.39
N PHE A 221 -10.00 -10.69 0.19
CA PHE A 221 -9.49 -12.05 0.09
C PHE A 221 -10.54 -13.14 -0.17
N GLY A 222 -11.83 -12.79 -0.14
CA GLY A 222 -12.95 -13.75 -0.14
C GLY A 222 -13.15 -14.54 -1.43
N ASP A 223 -12.52 -14.12 -2.51
CA ASP A 223 -12.46 -14.78 -3.82
C ASP A 223 -11.42 -15.91 -3.90
N ASN A 224 -10.57 -16.10 -2.88
CA ASN A 224 -9.65 -17.24 -2.80
C ASN A 224 -10.00 -18.15 -1.61
N ALA A 225 -10.71 -19.25 -1.88
CA ALA A 225 -11.17 -20.18 -0.85
C ALA A 225 -10.03 -20.85 -0.06
N GLU A 226 -8.89 -21.12 -0.71
CA GLU A 226 -7.73 -21.71 -0.04
C GLU A 226 -7.08 -20.72 0.92
N PHE A 227 -6.93 -19.46 0.48
CA PHE A 227 -6.46 -18.38 1.33
C PHE A 227 -7.39 -18.19 2.53
N MET A 228 -8.71 -18.13 2.31
CA MET A 228 -9.70 -17.97 3.37
C MET A 228 -9.73 -19.13 4.36
N LYS A 229 -9.34 -20.34 3.94
CA LYS A 229 -9.17 -21.50 4.82
C LYS A 229 -7.89 -21.41 5.65
N LYS A 230 -6.79 -20.95 5.05
CA LYS A 230 -5.47 -20.81 5.70
C LYS A 230 -5.43 -19.61 6.66
N TYR A 231 -6.09 -18.52 6.27
CA TYR A 231 -6.16 -17.24 6.97
C TYR A 231 -7.62 -16.79 7.14
N PRO A 232 -8.41 -17.45 8.00
CA PRO A 232 -9.78 -17.02 8.23
C PRO A 232 -9.82 -15.68 8.97
N LYS A 233 -10.82 -14.85 8.63
CA LYS A 233 -11.04 -13.49 9.16
C LYS A 233 -10.90 -13.42 10.69
N LYS A 234 -11.49 -14.38 11.41
CA LYS A 234 -11.51 -14.42 12.89
C LYS A 234 -10.17 -14.79 13.55
N SER A 235 -9.15 -15.08 12.75
CA SER A 235 -7.85 -15.56 13.24
C SER A 235 -6.70 -14.61 12.94
N VAL A 236 -6.96 -13.55 12.18
CA VAL A 236 -5.94 -12.60 11.75
C VAL A 236 -6.22 -11.23 12.32
N GLU A 237 -5.16 -10.43 12.43
CA GLU A 237 -5.23 -9.10 13.04
C GLU A 237 -4.68 -8.06 12.05
N TRP A 238 -4.98 -6.78 12.30
CA TRP A 238 -4.54 -5.67 11.45
C TRP A 238 -3.03 -5.67 11.20
N ASP A 239 -2.25 -6.03 12.22
CA ASP A 239 -0.80 -6.02 12.16
C ASP A 239 -0.25 -7.03 11.14
N TYR A 240 -1.07 -8.00 10.71
CA TYR A 240 -0.70 -8.99 9.69
C TYR A 240 -1.02 -8.51 8.26
N PHE A 241 -1.62 -7.34 8.08
CA PHE A 241 -2.17 -6.92 6.78
C PHE A 241 -1.13 -6.96 5.65
N SER A 242 0.09 -6.47 5.88
CA SER A 242 1.14 -6.49 4.85
C SER A 242 1.58 -7.90 4.45
N PHE A 243 1.63 -8.82 5.41
CA PHE A 243 1.89 -10.24 5.17
C PHE A 243 0.74 -10.89 4.40
N LEU A 244 -0.50 -10.64 4.80
CA LEU A 244 -1.70 -11.20 4.16
C LEU A 244 -1.80 -10.78 2.69
N VAL A 245 -1.50 -9.52 2.38
CA VAL A 245 -1.46 -9.05 0.98
C VAL A 245 -0.37 -9.78 0.18
N ASN A 246 0.83 -9.96 0.75
CA ASN A 246 1.90 -10.71 0.07
C ASN A 246 1.51 -12.18 -0.18
N GLU A 247 1.07 -12.90 0.84
CA GLU A 247 0.66 -14.30 0.71
C GLU A 247 -0.52 -14.46 -0.25
N TYR A 248 -1.48 -13.53 -0.22
CA TYR A 248 -2.61 -13.56 -1.14
C TYR A 248 -2.16 -13.41 -2.59
N THR A 249 -1.26 -12.46 -2.86
CA THR A 249 -0.65 -12.31 -4.19
C THR A 249 0.11 -13.58 -4.61
N GLU A 250 0.94 -14.14 -3.73
CA GLU A 250 1.69 -15.38 -4.01
C GLU A 250 0.76 -16.57 -4.31
N MET A 251 -0.31 -16.76 -3.52
CA MET A 251 -1.28 -17.84 -3.71
C MET A 251 -2.20 -17.64 -4.92
N THR A 252 -2.33 -16.42 -5.44
CA THR A 252 -3.16 -16.13 -6.62
C THR A 252 -2.35 -16.27 -7.92
N ASN A 253 -1.04 -16.00 -7.87
CA ASN A 253 -0.15 -16.05 -9.03
C ASN A 253 0.55 -17.41 -9.22
N GLY A 254 0.58 -18.27 -8.18
CA GLY A 254 1.16 -19.62 -8.21
C GLY A 254 0.18 -20.69 -8.66
#